data_AF-A0A146G9E9-F1
#
_entry.id   AF-A0A146G9E9-F1
#
_cell.length_a   1.000
_cell.length_b   1.000
_cell.length_c   1.000
_cell.angle_alpha   90.00
_cell.angle_beta   90.00
_cell.angle_gamma   90.00
#
_symmetry.space_group_name_H-M   'P 1'
#
loop_
_entity.id
_entity.type
_entity.pdbx_description
1 polymer ?
#
loop_
_entity_poly.entity_id
_entity_poly.type
_entity_poly.pdbx_seq_one_letter_code
_entity_poly.pdbx_strand_id
1 'polypeptide(L)'
;MNEATQKRQTENAKERQRLINAAKRVFASEDGQRVLAHLETTFRVNERVFTPVRSGPDLYAYDAITAALTDGGRAVIIEIKRLLDAPSQGDANIEEPTLKVTKQ
;
A
#
# COMPACT_ATOMS: atom_id res chain seq x y z
N MET A 1 -1.61 15.75 -28.26
CA MET A 1 -1.00 15.49 -26.93
C MET A 1 0.44 15.98 -26.98
N ASN A 2 0.90 16.81 -26.04
CA ASN A 2 2.19 17.49 -26.15
C ASN A 2 3.35 16.55 -25.76
N GLU A 3 4.52 16.67 -26.39
CA GLU A 3 5.68 15.77 -26.15
C GLU A 3 6.12 15.75 -24.67
N ALA A 4 6.03 16.90 -23.98
CA ALA A 4 6.31 17.01 -22.56
C ALA A 4 5.34 16.19 -21.69
N THR A 5 4.08 16.11 -22.09
CA THR A 5 3.06 15.30 -21.40
C THR A 5 3.32 13.81 -21.58
N GLN A 6 3.71 13.39 -22.79
CA GLN A 6 4.10 12.01 -23.07
C GLN A 6 5.33 11.59 -22.26
N LYS A 7 6.39 12.41 -22.24
CA LYS A 7 7.58 12.13 -21.43
C LYS A 7 7.24 11.99 -19.94
N ARG A 8 6.42 12.89 -19.39
CA ARG A 8 6.00 12.82 -17.98
C ARG A 8 5.18 11.56 -17.67
N GLN A 9 4.26 11.17 -18.55
CA GLN A 9 3.48 9.94 -18.38
C GLN A 9 4.38 8.70 -18.39
N THR A 10 5.38 8.66 -19.28
CA THR A 10 6.35 7.57 -19.36
C THR A 10 7.20 7.48 -18.10
N GLU A 11 7.71 8.60 -17.58
CA GLU A 11 8.50 8.60 -16.34
C GLU A 11 7.65 8.19 -15.12
N ASN A 12 6.41 8.67 -15.01
CA ASN A 12 5.48 8.24 -13.97
C ASN A 12 5.19 6.72 -14.05
N ALA A 13 5.08 6.16 -15.26
CA ALA A 13 4.87 4.74 -15.46
C ALA A 13 6.09 3.92 -15.02
N LYS A 14 7.30 4.37 -15.33
CA LYS A 14 8.54 3.73 -14.86
C LYS A 14 8.67 3.78 -13.35
N GLU A 15 8.40 4.93 -12.73
CA GLU A 15 8.43 5.10 -11.28
C GLU A 15 7.43 4.15 -10.59
N ARG A 16 6.21 4.05 -11.12
CA ARG A 16 5.22 3.09 -10.63
C ARG A 16 5.73 1.65 -10.74
N GLN A 17 6.39 1.29 -11.84
CA GLN A 17 6.94 -0.06 -12.01
C GLN A 17 8.07 -0.35 -11.02
N ARG A 18 8.95 0.63 -10.74
CA ARG A 18 10.00 0.52 -9.71
C ARG A 18 9.38 0.24 -8.34
N LEU A 19 8.32 0.96 -7.98
CA LEU A 19 7.61 0.76 -6.72
C LEU A 19 6.99 -0.64 -6.62
N ILE A 20 6.32 -1.11 -7.68
CA ILE A 20 5.74 -2.47 -7.74
C ILE A 20 6.82 -3.53 -7.54
N ASN A 21 7.93 -3.41 -8.26
CA ASN A 21 9.03 -4.38 -8.19
C ASN A 21 9.69 -4.38 -6.80
N ALA A 22 9.90 -3.20 -6.22
CA ALA A 22 10.43 -3.06 -4.85
C ALA A 22 9.48 -3.67 -3.81
N ALA A 23 8.18 -3.36 -3.89
CA ALA A 23 7.17 -3.93 -3.00
C ALA A 23 7.16 -5.46 -3.07
N LYS A 24 7.16 -6.03 -4.28
CA LYS A 24 7.23 -7.49 -4.47
C LYS A 24 8.50 -8.08 -3.89
N ARG A 25 9.66 -7.48 -4.13
CA ARG A 25 10.93 -7.98 -3.56
C ARG A 25 10.91 -8.01 -2.03
N VAL A 26 10.40 -6.95 -1.41
CA VAL A 26 10.34 -6.83 0.06
C VAL A 26 9.31 -7.79 0.64
N PHE A 27 8.06 -7.72 0.18
CA PHE A 27 6.95 -8.44 0.79
C PHE A 27 6.75 -9.88 0.27
N ALA A 28 7.46 -10.31 -0.78
CA ALA A 28 7.52 -11.73 -1.13
C ALA A 28 8.52 -12.54 -0.28
N SER A 29 9.43 -11.86 0.44
CA SER A 29 10.31 -12.54 1.40
C SER A 29 9.52 -13.07 2.60
N GLU A 30 10.03 -14.10 3.27
CA GLU A 30 9.38 -14.67 4.46
C GLU A 30 9.17 -13.61 5.56
N ASP A 31 10.20 -12.80 5.84
CA ASP A 31 10.09 -11.71 6.81
C ASP A 31 9.10 -10.64 6.37
N GLY A 32 9.08 -10.30 5.08
CA GLY A 32 8.10 -9.36 4.52
C GLY A 32 6.66 -9.85 4.67
N GLN A 33 6.41 -11.14 4.46
CA GLN A 33 5.09 -11.75 4.69
C GLN A 33 4.70 -11.71 6.17
N ARG A 34 5.64 -11.97 7.08
CA ARG A 34 5.40 -11.88 8.53
C ARG A 34 5.07 -10.45 8.97
N VAL A 35 5.79 -9.46 8.45
CA VAL A 35 5.51 -8.03 8.70
C VAL A 35 4.12 -7.66 8.18
N LEU A 36 3.79 -8.06 6.95
CA LEU A 36 2.47 -7.76 6.38
C LEU A 36 1.34 -8.41 7.19
N ALA A 37 1.48 -9.67 7.58
CA ALA A 37 0.51 -10.36 8.43
C ALA A 37 0.35 -9.71 9.81
N HIS A 38 1.45 -9.24 10.40
CA HIS A 38 1.41 -8.48 11.66
C HIS A 38 0.64 -7.17 11.49
N LEU A 39 0.96 -6.38 10.45
CA LEU A 39 0.25 -5.14 10.15
C LEU A 39 -1.25 -5.37 9.91
N GLU A 40 -1.61 -6.40 9.13
CA GLU A 40 -3.01 -6.78 8.90
C GLU A 40 -3.75 -7.12 10.19
N THR A 41 -3.07 -7.74 11.14
CA THR A 41 -3.64 -8.08 12.45
C THR A 41 -3.80 -6.83 13.32
N THR A 42 -2.77 -5.99 13.39
CA THR A 42 -2.75 -4.76 14.20
C THR A 42 -3.81 -3.77 13.75
N PHE A 43 -3.99 -3.59 12.44
CA PHE A 43 -4.98 -2.65 11.90
C PHE A 43 -6.33 -3.32 11.58
N ARG A 44 -6.52 -4.57 12.00
CA ARG A 44 -7.78 -5.30 11.84
C ARG A 44 -8.90 -4.59 12.60
N VAL A 45 -10.11 -4.71 12.07
CA VAL A 45 -11.17 -3.70 12.17
C VAL A 45 -11.72 -3.38 13.59
N ASN A 46 -11.24 -4.04 14.64
CA ASN A 46 -11.99 -4.12 15.90
C ASN A 46 -11.23 -3.69 17.17
N GLU A 47 -10.00 -3.19 17.10
CA GLU A 47 -9.34 -2.63 18.30
C GLU A 47 -9.89 -1.22 18.64
N ARG A 48 -11.16 -1.24 19.06
CA ARG A 48 -11.85 -0.29 19.93
C ARG A 48 -11.61 1.19 19.65
N VAL A 49 -12.15 1.64 18.54
CA VAL A 49 -12.59 3.04 18.36
C VAL A 49 -13.57 3.48 19.47
N PHE A 50 -14.22 2.49 20.09
CA PHE A 50 -15.12 2.65 21.22
C PHE A 50 -14.45 2.15 22.49
N THR A 51 -14.01 3.07 23.35
CA THR A 51 -13.41 2.76 24.64
C THR A 51 -14.52 2.62 25.68
N PRO A 52 -14.57 1.52 26.48
CA PRO A 52 -15.54 1.42 27.55
C PRO A 52 -15.29 2.53 28.58
N VAL A 53 -16.29 3.38 28.82
CA VAL A 53 -16.20 4.42 29.84
C VAL A 53 -16.56 3.80 31.19
N ARG A 54 -15.70 3.95 32.20
CA ARG A 54 -15.92 3.36 33.54
C ARG A 54 -17.09 3.98 34.31
N SER A 55 -17.71 5.06 33.83
CA SER A 55 -18.83 5.73 34.49
C SER A 55 -19.51 6.75 33.58
N GLY A 56 -20.78 6.53 33.24
CA GLY A 56 -21.64 7.41 32.43
C GLY A 56 -22.83 6.63 31.82
N PRO A 57 -23.89 7.30 31.34
CA PRO A 57 -25.02 6.64 30.68
C PRO A 57 -24.66 6.03 29.31
N ASP A 58 -23.55 6.49 28.71
CA ASP A 58 -23.02 5.99 27.45
C ASP A 58 -21.94 4.92 27.73
N LEU A 59 -22.21 3.69 27.31
CA LEU A 59 -21.35 2.52 27.56
C LEU A 59 -20.01 2.58 26.80
N TYR A 60 -19.88 3.49 25.82
CA TYR A 60 -18.70 3.66 24.96
C TYR A 60 -18.49 5.11 24.53
N ALA A 61 -17.28 5.64 24.70
CA ALA A 61 -16.87 6.92 24.10
C ALA A 61 -16.15 6.65 22.76
N TYR A 62 -16.52 7.39 21.73
CA TYR A 62 -15.88 7.34 20.41
C TYR A 62 -14.58 8.16 20.42
N ASP A 63 -13.44 7.52 20.13
CA ASP A 63 -12.15 8.19 19.92
C ASP A 63 -11.89 8.43 18.43
N ALA A 64 -12.13 9.67 17.98
CA ALA A 64 -11.97 10.07 16.59
C ALA A 64 -10.52 10.01 16.10
N ILE A 65 -9.54 10.22 16.99
CA ILE A 65 -8.12 10.23 16.64
C ILE A 65 -7.66 8.78 16.40
N THR A 66 -8.03 7.87 17.30
CA THR A 66 -7.76 6.43 17.13
C THR A 66 -8.45 5.88 15.89
N ALA A 67 -9.68 6.31 15.60
CA ALA A 67 -10.38 5.94 14.37
C ALA A 67 -9.59 6.35 13.12
N ALA A 68 -9.20 7.64 13.04
CA ALA A 68 -8.50 8.18 11.89
C ALA A 68 -7.12 7.53 11.67
N LEU A 69 -6.36 7.28 12.74
CA LEU A 69 -5.07 6.60 12.65
C LEU A 69 -5.22 5.15 12.18
N THR A 70 -6.25 4.44 12.67
CA THR A 70 -6.52 3.07 12.27
C THR A 70 -6.93 2.98 10.80
N ASP A 71 -7.79 3.89 10.33
CA ASP A 71 -8.20 3.98 8.94
C ASP A 71 -7.02 4.35 8.02
N GLY A 72 -6.15 5.26 8.45
CA GLY A 72 -4.90 5.58 7.75
C GLY A 72 -3.98 4.36 7.61
N GLY A 73 -3.78 3.60 8.69
CA GLY A 73 -3.00 2.35 8.66
C GLY A 73 -3.58 1.31 7.71
N ARG A 74 -4.92 1.16 7.66
CA ARG A 74 -5.59 0.27 6.70
C ARG A 74 -5.37 0.71 5.25
N ALA A 75 -5.46 2.01 4.96
CA ALA A 75 -5.23 2.52 3.62
C ALA A 75 -3.83 2.17 3.10
N VAL A 76 -2.81 2.23 3.97
CA VAL A 76 -1.44 1.83 3.64
C VAL A 76 -1.35 0.34 3.32
N ILE A 77 -1.97 -0.53 4.14
CA ILE A 77 -1.98 -1.98 3.89
C ILE A 77 -2.67 -2.30 2.56
N ILE A 78 -3.79 -1.63 2.27
CA ILE A 78 -4.51 -1.79 1.00
C ILE A 78 -3.61 -1.39 -0.17
N GLU A 79 -2.86 -0.28 -0.07
CA GLU A 79 -1.95 0.14 -1.12
C GLU A 79 -0.79 -0.85 -1.31
N ILE A 80 -0.22 -1.40 -0.23
CA ILE A 80 0.80 -2.45 -0.31
C ILE A 80 0.24 -3.66 -1.06
N LYS A 81 -0.95 -4.16 -0.69
CA LYS A 81 -1.60 -5.28 -1.39
C LYS A 81 -1.83 -4.98 -2.87
N ARG A 82 -2.32 -3.77 -3.19
CA ARG A 82 -2.51 -3.32 -4.57
C ARG A 82 -1.22 -3.35 -5.38
N LEU A 83 -0.09 -2.97 -4.78
CA LEU A 83 1.22 -3.05 -5.43
C LEU A 83 1.67 -4.50 -5.65
N LEU A 84 1.37 -5.41 -4.72
CA LEU A 84 1.70 -6.83 -4.83
C LEU A 84 0.86 -7.55 -5.89
N ASP A 85 -0.41 -7.19 -6.02
CA ASP A 85 -1.33 -7.74 -7.02
C ASP A 85 -1.06 -7.21 -8.45
N ALA A 86 -0.38 -6.06 -8.56
CA ALA A 86 -0.07 -5.46 -9.85
C ALA A 86 0.89 -6.35 -10.67
N PRO A 87 0.75 -6.38 -12.01
CA PRO A 87 1.68 -7.14 -12.85
C PRO A 87 3.10 -6.57 -12.71
N SER A 88 4.07 -7.45 -12.43
CA SER A 88 5.48 -7.08 -12.53
C SER A 88 5.90 -7.21 -13.99
N GLN A 89 6.36 -6.11 -14.58
CA GLN A 89 7.08 -6.21 -15.85
C GLN A 89 8.50 -6.68 -15.53
N GLY A 90 8.80 -7.89 -16.01
CA GLY A 90 10.08 -8.53 -15.83
C GLY A 90 11.13 -7.87 -16.72
N ASP A 91 11.83 -6.90 -16.16
CA ASP A 91 13.19 -6.61 -16.59
C ASP A 91 14.15 -7.09 -15.53
N ALA A 92 15.24 -7.70 -15.99
CA ALA A 92 16.29 -8.21 -15.14
C ALA A 92 16.92 -7.14 -14.22
N ASN A 93 16.62 -5.86 -14.45
CA ASN A 93 17.08 -4.72 -13.66
C ASN A 93 15.91 -3.91 -13.10
N ILE A 94 15.74 -3.92 -11.76
CA ILE A 94 14.67 -3.18 -11.06
C ILE A 94 14.88 -1.67 -11.18
N GLU A 95 16.12 -1.21 -11.32
CA GLU A 95 16.46 0.21 -11.45
C GLU A 95 16.14 0.76 -12.86
N GLU A 96 16.14 -0.12 -13.86
CA GLU A 96 15.94 0.20 -15.27
C GLU A 96 14.86 -0.69 -15.91
N PRO A 97 13.56 -0.44 -15.63
CA PRO A 97 12.49 -1.12 -16.33
C PRO A 97 12.48 -0.70 -17.81
N THR A 98 12.84 -1.64 -18.68
CA THR A 98 12.65 -1.57 -20.13
C THR A 98 11.16 -1.68 -20.43
N LEU A 99 10.51 -0.53 -20.64
CA LEU A 99 9.23 -0.51 -21.34
C LEU A 99 9.47 -1.08 -22.74
N LYS A 100 9.25 -2.39 -22.92
CA LYS A 100 9.09 -2.95 -24.27
C LYS A 100 7.83 -2.30 -24.83
N VAL A 101 8.02 -1.18 -25.52
CA VAL A 101 7.03 -0.64 -26.44
C VAL A 101 6.88 -1.70 -27.50
N THR A 102 5.81 -2.49 -27.43
CA THR A 102 5.38 -3.32 -28.54
C THR A 102 5.11 -2.36 -29.70
N LYS A 103 6.07 -2.24 -30.62
CA LYS A 103 5.83 -1.59 -31.91
C LYS A 103 4.82 -2.45 -32.64
N GLN A 104 3.64 -1.88 -32.91
CA GLN A 104 2.81 -2.31 -34.03
C GLN A 104 3.46 -1.86 -35.33
#